data_AF-A0A2L2Z8T5-F1
#
_entry.id   AF-A0A2L2Z8T5-F1
#
_cell.length_a   1.000
_cell.length_b   1.000
_cell.length_c   1.000
_cell.angle_alpha   90.00
_cell.angle_beta   90.00
_cell.angle_gamma   90.00
#
_symmetry.space_group_name_H-M   'P 1'
#
loop_
_entity.id
_entity.type
_entity.pdbx_description
1 polymer ?
#
loop_
_entity_poly.entity_id
_entity_poly.type
_entity_poly.pdbx_seq_one_letter_code
_entity_poly.pdbx_strand_id
1 'polypeptide(L)' 'LMALRKKYGHSKPLKGAKIDGCLHMTNQTAVLIESLLFLGAEVQWSSCNIFSTQDQAAAAITKRGVPVFDWKAE' A
#
# COMPACT_ATOMS: atom_id res chain seq x y z
N LEU A 1 12.81 -2.28 -0.52
CA LEU A 1 11.65 -2.76 0.28
C LEU A 1 11.92 -4.08 1.01
N MET A 2 12.35 -5.15 0.34
CA MET A 2 12.61 -6.44 1.01
C MET A 2 13.65 -6.36 2.14
N ALA A 3 14.72 -5.58 1.96
CA ALA A 3 15.71 -5.36 3.02
C ALA A 3 15.11 -4.68 4.27
N LEU A 4 14.16 -3.76 4.12
CA LEU A 4 13.47 -3.12 5.24
C LEU A 4 12.58 -4.11 5.99
N ARG A 5 11.85 -4.95 5.26
CA ARG A 5 11.06 -6.05 5.86
C ARG A 5 11.96 -6.98 6.66
N LYS A 6 13.11 -7.41 6.11
CA LYS A 6 14.08 -8.26 6.83
C LYS A 6 14.63 -7.56 8.07
N LYS A 7 15.01 -6.29 7.97
CA LYS A 7 15.67 -5.55 9.05
C LYS A 7 14.71 -5.20 10.20
N TYR A 8 13.47 -4.81 9.90
CA TYR A 8 12.54 -4.24 10.89
C TYR A 8 11.25 -5.04 11.09
N GLY A 9 11.12 -6.20 10.43
CA GLY A 9 9.93 -7.05 10.52
C GLY A 9 9.61 -7.50 11.94
N HIS A 10 10.63 -7.77 12.77
CA HIS A 10 10.44 -8.20 14.16
C HIS A 10 10.12 -7.03 15.10
N SER A 11 10.73 -5.86 14.88
CA SER A 11 10.51 -4.69 15.74
C SER A 11 9.19 -3.98 15.45
N LYS A 12 8.57 -4.24 14.29
CA LYS A 12 7.28 -3.66 13.86
C LYS A 12 7.21 -2.15 14.14
N PRO A 13 8.15 -1.35 13.61
CA PRO A 13 8.32 0.04 14.01
C PRO A 13 7.13 0.93 13.66
N LEU A 14 6.24 0.47 12.77
CA LEU A 14 5.04 1.22 12.39
C LEU A 14 3.79 0.73 13.14
N LYS A 15 3.93 -0.12 14.17
CA LYS A 15 2.79 -0.57 14.97
C LYS A 15 2.05 0.63 15.56
N GLY A 16 0.75 0.74 15.25
CA GLY A 16 -0.11 1.84 15.69
C GLY A 16 -0.08 3.07 14.78
N ALA A 17 0.77 3.09 13.75
CA ALA A 17 0.72 4.13 12.73
C ALA A 17 -0.49 3.91 11.82
N LYS A 18 -1.25 4.98 11.58
CA LYS A 18 -2.34 5.03 10.59
C LYS A 18 -1.89 5.89 9.44
N ILE A 19 -1.80 5.32 8.24
CA ILE A 19 -1.22 5.96 7.07
C ILE A 19 -2.28 6.10 5.98
N ASP A 20 -2.54 7.35 5.61
CA ASP A 20 -3.35 7.72 4.45
C ASP A 20 -2.41 7.99 3.28
N GLY A 21 -2.38 7.08 2.30
CA GLY A 21 -1.50 7.21 1.14
C GLY A 21 -2.22 7.83 -0.06
N CYS A 22 -1.57 8.82 -0.67
CA CYS A 22 -1.97 9.39 -1.97
C CYS A 22 -0.77 9.31 -2.92
N LEU A 23 -0.70 8.24 -3.70
CA LEU A 23 0.39 7.95 -4.63
C LEU A 23 -0.09 6.95 -5.69
N HIS A 24 0.42 7.06 -6.93
CA HIS A 24 0.09 6.18 -8.06
C HIS A 24 -0.15 4.72 -7.65
N MET A 25 -1.36 4.21 -7.86
CA MET A 25 -1.74 2.85 -7.45
C MET A 25 -1.25 1.81 -8.46
N THR A 26 0.03 1.46 -8.38
CA THR A 26 0.74 0.54 -9.28
C THR A 26 1.16 -0.76 -8.58
N ASN A 27 1.64 -1.75 -9.35
CA ASN A 27 2.28 -2.95 -8.79
C ASN A 27 3.44 -2.63 -7.83
N GLN A 28 4.22 -1.58 -8.13
CA GLN A 28 5.33 -1.14 -7.30
C GLN A 28 4.83 -0.56 -5.97
N THR A 29 3.78 0.25 -6.03
CA THR A 29 3.12 0.81 -4.83
C THR A 29 2.45 -0.28 -4.01
N ALA A 30 1.92 -1.34 -4.61
CA ALA A 30 1.42 -2.51 -3.88
C ALA A 30 2.52 -3.13 -3.00
N VAL A 31 3.75 -3.30 -3.51
CA VAL A 31 4.88 -3.81 -2.69
C VAL A 31 5.23 -2.84 -1.55
N LEU A 32 5.08 -1.53 -1.76
CA LEU A 32 5.23 -0.52 -0.70
C LEU A 32 4.16 -0.67 0.38
N ILE A 33 2.87 -0.68 0.00
CA ILE A 33 1.73 -0.83 0.92
C ILE A 33 1.92 -2.10 1.77
N GLU A 34 2.20 -3.23 1.13
CA GLU A 34 2.47 -4.48 1.83
C GLU A 34 3.67 -4.40 2.77
N SER A 35 4.68 -3.60 2.45
CA SER A 35 5.83 -3.38 3.34
C SER A 35 5.43 -2.59 4.57
N LEU A 36 4.57 -1.57 4.42
CA LEU A 36 4.05 -0.78 5.53
C LEU A 36 3.21 -1.65 6.48
N LEU A 37 2.28 -2.44 5.93
CA LEU A 37 1.50 -3.42 6.69
C LEU A 37 2.40 -4.43 7.40
N PHE A 38 3.40 -4.97 6.69
CA PHE A 38 4.36 -5.91 7.28
C PHE A 38 5.16 -5.28 8.42
N LEU A 39 5.38 -3.97 8.41
CA LEU A 39 6.06 -3.24 9.48
C LEU A 39 5.12 -2.77 10.59
N GLY A 40 3.82 -3.08 10.51
CA GLY A 40 2.83 -2.90 11.58
C GLY A 40 1.84 -1.75 11.38
N ALA A 41 1.90 -1.03 10.26
CA ALA A 41 0.97 0.07 9.99
C ALA A 41 -0.45 -0.44 9.64
N GLU A 42 -1.44 0.40 9.93
CA GLU A 42 -2.75 0.39 9.29
C GLU A 42 -2.73 1.37 8.12
N VAL A 43 -3.24 0.97 6.94
CA VAL A 43 -3.09 1.74 5.71
C VAL A 43 -4.42 1.82 4.97
N GLN A 44 -4.72 2.98 4.40
CA GLN A 44 -5.69 3.16 3.33
C GLN A 44 -5.06 3.98 2.19
N TRP A 45 -5.59 3.85 0.98
CA TRP A 45 -4.90 4.36 -0.21
C TRP A 45 -5.82 4.97 -1.27
N SER A 46 -5.33 6.01 -1.93
CA SER A 46 -5.81 6.53 -3.22
C SER A 46 -4.61 6.82 -4.15
N SER A 47 -4.86 6.91 -5.44
CA SER A 47 -3.90 7.43 -6.41
C SER A 47 -3.87 8.95 -6.35
N CYS A 48 -2.77 9.51 -6.84
CA CYS A 48 -2.61 10.95 -7.05
C CYS A 48 -2.78 11.34 -8.53
N ASN A 49 -3.19 10.41 -9.39
CA ASN A 49 -3.44 10.65 -10.80
C ASN A 49 -4.44 9.65 -11.39
N ILE A 50 -5.51 10.19 -11.99
CA ILE A 50 -6.66 9.46 -12.53
C ILE A 50 -6.29 8.40 -13.59
N PHE A 51 -5.15 8.49 -14.28
CA PHE A 51 -4.76 7.54 -15.33
C PHE A 51 -3.67 6.55 -14.92
N SER A 52 -3.08 6.75 -13.74
CA SER A 52 -1.87 6.02 -13.32
C SER A 52 -2.15 4.69 -12.63
N THR A 53 -3.40 4.46 -12.24
CA THR A 53 -3.81 3.25 -11.55
C THR A 53 -3.70 2.03 -12.44
N GLN A 54 -3.16 0.97 -11.87
CA GLN A 54 -3.15 -0.37 -12.43
C GLN A 54 -4.20 -1.18 -11.68
N ASP A 55 -5.35 -1.41 -12.31
CA ASP A 55 -6.52 -1.99 -11.64
C ASP A 55 -6.23 -3.36 -11.02
N GLN A 56 -5.37 -4.17 -11.64
CA GLN A 56 -4.93 -5.44 -11.05
C GLN A 56 -4.16 -5.26 -9.74
N ALA A 57 -3.40 -4.16 -9.59
CA ALA A 57 -2.68 -3.84 -8.36
C ALA A 57 -3.65 -3.37 -7.27
N ALA A 58 -4.58 -2.48 -7.63
CA ALA A 58 -5.65 -2.02 -6.74
C ALA A 58 -6.47 -3.22 -6.23
N ALA A 59 -6.95 -4.08 -7.14
CA ALA A 59 -7.71 -5.28 -6.81
C ALA A 59 -6.93 -6.25 -5.91
N ALA A 60 -5.63 -6.45 -6.16
CA ALA A 60 -4.79 -7.31 -5.32
C ALA A 60 -4.66 -6.78 -3.88
N ILE A 61 -4.51 -5.46 -3.72
CA ILE A 61 -4.41 -4.81 -2.41
C ILE A 61 -5.77 -4.81 -1.69
N THR A 62 -6.86 -4.52 -2.39
CA THR A 62 -8.22 -4.59 -1.81
C THR A 62 -8.56 -6.00 -1.35
N LYS A 63 -8.19 -7.04 -2.11
CA LYS A 63 -8.39 -8.45 -1.71
C LYS A 63 -7.64 -8.82 -0.42
N ARG A 64 -6.60 -8.07 -0.06
CA ARG A 64 -5.88 -8.23 1.23
C ARG A 64 -6.54 -7.49 2.40
N GLY A 65 -7.70 -6.86 2.18
CA GLY A 65 -8.45 -6.13 3.21
C GLY A 65 -7.99 -4.69 3.44
N VAL A 66 -7.19 -4.13 2.53
CA VAL A 66 -6.76 -2.72 2.58
C VAL A 66 -7.77 -1.87 1.81
N PRO A 67 -8.33 -0.80 2.39
CA PRO A 67 -9.18 0.12 1.64
C PRO A 67 -8.38 0.83 0.54
N VAL A 68 -8.82 0.67 -0.71
CA VAL A 68 -8.29 1.37 -1.88
C VAL A 68 -9.46 2.05 -2.57
N PHE A 69 -9.34 3.36 -2.77
CA PHE A 69 -10.36 4.20 -3.39
C PHE A 69 -9.84 4.70 -4.73
N ASP A 70 -9.71 3.79 -5.70
CA ASP A 70 -9.17 4.15 -7.02
C ASP A 70 -9.46 3.11 -8.11
N TRP A 71 -9.61 3.58 -9.35
CA TRP A 71 -9.54 2.78 -10.57
C TRP A 71 -9.00 3.63 -11.71
N LYS A 72 -8.47 2.97 -12.75
CA LYS A 72 -7.93 3.68 -13.91
C LYS A 72 -9.03 4.44 -14.66
N ALA A 73 -8.79 5.72 -14.91
CA ALA A 73 -9.70 6.68 -15.55
C ALA A 73 -10.98 6.92 -14.75
N GLU A 74 -10.84 7.11 -13.44
CA GLU A 74 -11.89 7.60 -12.52
C GLU A 74 -12.42 9.00 -12.82
#